data_AF-A0A7I9XT06-F1
#
_entry.id   AF-A0A7I9XT06-F1
#
_cell.length_a   1.000
_cell.length_b   1.000
_cell.length_c   1.000
_cell.angle_alpha   90.00
_cell.angle_beta   90.00
_cell.angle_gamma   90.00
#
_symmetry.space_group_name_H-M   'P 1'
#
loop_
_entity.id
_entity.type
_entity.pdbx_description
1 polymer ?
#
loop_
_entity_poly.entity_id
_entity_poly.type
_entity_poly.pdbx_seq_one_letter_code
_entity_poly.pdbx_strand_id
1 'polypeptide(L)'
;MGLFRKRKSRATRRAESRALKARAKLEAKLAAKNEARRIKSAQRAEAKALKAQLQAQRESDRAALKIAEAQLKAAREGKLLSPTRIRRVLTVSRLLAPILVPLVYRAAMAARGLIDQRRADRLGIPLAQIGRFSGHGARLSARVAGAEHSPERCRTRNPETAKPSSSWPP
;
A
#
# COMPACT_ATOMS: atom_id res chain seq x y z
N MET A 1 0.89 -45.42 98.03
CA MET A 1 -0.44 -45.42 97.38
C MET A 1 -0.30 -45.20 95.87
N GLY A 2 -0.72 -46.18 95.08
CA GLY A 2 -1.25 -46.08 93.70
C GLY A 2 -0.50 -45.29 92.60
N LEU A 3 0.38 -45.96 91.84
CA LEU A 3 0.91 -45.49 90.54
C LEU A 3 0.36 -46.29 89.34
N PHE A 4 -0.91 -46.70 89.38
CA PHE A 4 -1.59 -47.29 88.23
C PHE A 4 -2.52 -46.27 87.57
N ARG A 5 -1.96 -45.38 86.73
CA ARG A 5 -2.79 -44.61 85.79
C ARG A 5 -3.47 -45.57 84.81
N LYS A 6 -4.80 -45.45 84.69
CA LYS A 6 -5.65 -46.23 83.78
C LYS A 6 -5.12 -46.10 82.34
N ARG A 7 -4.40 -47.10 81.84
CA ARG A 7 -3.90 -47.11 80.45
C ARG A 7 -5.11 -47.14 79.51
N LYS A 8 -5.24 -46.14 78.64
CA LYS A 8 -6.17 -46.18 77.50
C LYS A 8 -6.03 -47.51 76.76
N SER A 9 -7.15 -48.20 76.53
CA SER A 9 -7.19 -49.49 75.83
C SER A 9 -6.49 -49.42 74.47
N ARG A 10 -5.89 -50.54 74.04
CA ARG A 10 -5.19 -50.64 72.74
C ARG A 10 -6.08 -50.26 71.56
N ALA A 11 -7.39 -50.52 71.68
CA ALA A 11 -8.39 -50.18 70.67
C ALA A 11 -8.52 -48.66 70.47
N THR A 12 -8.61 -47.88 71.56
CA THR A 12 -8.76 -46.42 71.47
C THR A 12 -7.50 -45.75 70.94
N ARG A 13 -6.30 -46.22 71.34
CA ARG A 13 -5.03 -45.74 70.78
C ARG A 13 -4.90 -46.01 69.27
N ARG A 14 -5.34 -47.18 68.81
CA ARG A 14 -5.35 -47.52 67.37
C ARG A 14 -6.32 -46.60 66.61
N ALA A 15 -7.51 -46.34 67.15
CA ALA A 15 -8.47 -45.42 66.55
C ALA A 15 -7.92 -43.98 66.51
N GLU A 16 -7.36 -43.48 67.61
CA GLU A 16 -6.71 -42.17 67.68
C GLU A 16 -5.55 -42.07 66.67
N SER A 17 -4.71 -43.10 66.56
CA SER A 17 -3.61 -43.10 65.59
C SER A 17 -4.09 -43.12 64.14
N ARG A 18 -5.21 -43.81 63.84
CA ARG A 18 -5.80 -43.84 62.49
C ARG A 18 -6.45 -42.50 62.16
N ALA A 19 -7.13 -41.87 63.11
CA ALA A 19 -7.71 -40.55 62.94
C ALA A 19 -6.63 -39.48 62.71
N LEU A 20 -5.55 -39.50 63.48
CA LEU A 20 -4.40 -38.60 63.27
C LEU A 20 -3.74 -38.82 61.92
N LYS A 21 -3.54 -40.08 61.51
CA LYS A 21 -3.00 -40.39 60.17
C LYS A 21 -3.93 -39.96 59.04
N ALA A 22 -5.25 -40.10 59.21
CA ALA A 22 -6.23 -39.66 58.22
C ALA A 22 -6.25 -38.13 58.10
N ARG A 23 -6.23 -37.40 59.23
CA ARG A 23 -6.13 -35.95 59.26
C ARG A 23 -4.83 -35.45 58.61
N ALA A 24 -3.69 -36.01 58.99
CA ALA A 24 -2.40 -35.65 58.41
C ALA A 24 -2.36 -35.90 56.88
N LYS A 25 -2.94 -37.00 56.40
CA LYS A 25 -3.05 -37.28 54.95
C LYS A 25 -3.93 -36.27 54.22
N LEU A 26 -5.04 -35.85 54.82
CA LEU A 26 -5.93 -34.85 54.23
C LEU A 26 -5.29 -33.46 54.23
N GLU A 27 -4.65 -33.07 55.34
CA GLU A 27 -3.90 -31.82 55.45
C GLU A 27 -2.75 -31.77 54.44
N ALA A 28 -1.98 -32.86 54.29
CA ALA A 28 -0.93 -32.94 53.27
C ALA A 28 -1.48 -32.79 51.84
N LYS A 29 -2.63 -33.42 51.53
CA LYS A 29 -3.29 -33.26 50.21
C LYS A 29 -3.79 -31.84 49.98
N LEU A 30 -4.37 -31.19 50.99
CA LEU A 30 -4.86 -29.81 50.88
C LEU A 30 -3.69 -28.82 50.78
N ALA A 31 -2.61 -29.04 51.54
CA ALA A 31 -1.38 -28.27 51.46
C ALA A 31 -0.77 -28.36 50.06
N ALA A 32 -0.57 -29.58 49.53
CA ALA A 32 -0.04 -29.78 48.17
C ALA A 32 -0.92 -29.13 47.10
N LYS A 33 -2.26 -29.19 47.24
CA LYS A 33 -3.18 -28.52 46.31
C LYS A 33 -3.08 -26.99 46.38
N ASN A 34 -2.89 -26.43 47.58
CA ASN A 34 -2.72 -24.99 47.77
C ASN A 34 -1.36 -24.52 47.25
N GLU A 35 -0.29 -25.27 47.48
CA GLU A 35 1.05 -24.99 46.94
C GLU A 35 1.03 -25.03 45.42
N ALA A 36 0.44 -26.05 44.80
CA ALA A 36 0.29 -26.13 43.35
C ALA A 36 -0.47 -24.92 42.77
N ARG A 37 -1.52 -24.46 43.46
CA ARG A 37 -2.25 -23.24 43.10
C ARG A 37 -1.37 -22.00 43.21
N ARG A 38 -0.60 -21.86 44.30
CA ARG A 38 0.30 -20.72 44.54
C ARG A 38 1.42 -20.66 43.50
N ILE A 39 2.08 -21.78 43.23
CA ILE A 39 3.14 -21.89 42.22
C ILE A 39 2.58 -21.50 40.84
N LYS A 40 1.41 -22.03 40.48
CA LYS A 40 0.75 -21.69 39.21
C LYS A 40 0.37 -20.21 39.12
N SER A 41 -0.11 -19.61 40.21
CA SER A 41 -0.39 -18.17 40.22
C SER A 41 0.88 -17.32 40.14
N ALA A 42 1.96 -17.72 40.81
CA ALA A 42 3.25 -17.05 40.76
C ALA A 42 3.84 -17.08 39.35
N GLN A 43 3.89 -18.26 38.71
CA GLN A 43 4.32 -18.41 37.33
C GLN A 43 3.49 -17.56 36.35
N ARG A 44 2.18 -17.47 36.55
CA ARG A 44 1.31 -16.61 35.73
C ARG A 44 1.60 -15.12 35.95
N ALA A 45 1.90 -14.72 37.19
CA ALA A 45 2.25 -13.35 37.51
C ALA A 45 3.60 -12.98 36.89
N GLU A 46 4.61 -13.85 37.00
CA GLU A 46 5.92 -13.70 36.37
C GLU A 46 5.81 -13.62 34.85
N ALA A 47 5.07 -14.53 34.22
CA ALA A 47 4.86 -14.51 32.77
C ALA A 47 4.17 -13.22 32.30
N LYS A 48 3.21 -12.70 33.07
CA LYS A 48 2.57 -11.41 32.79
C LYS A 48 3.52 -10.24 32.96
N ALA A 49 4.35 -10.25 34.02
CA ALA A 49 5.35 -9.22 34.26
C ALA A 49 6.39 -9.18 33.14
N LEU A 50 6.91 -10.35 32.72
CA LEU A 50 7.83 -10.46 31.59
C LEU A 50 7.19 -9.97 30.29
N LYS A 51 5.94 -10.35 30.02
CA LYS A 51 5.22 -9.86 28.83
C LYS A 51 5.03 -8.35 28.86
N ALA A 52 4.68 -7.78 30.01
CA ALA A 52 4.53 -6.34 30.17
C ALA A 52 5.86 -5.61 29.97
N GLN A 53 6.97 -6.14 30.49
CA GLN A 53 8.31 -5.60 30.26
C GLN A 53 8.69 -5.63 28.78
N LEU A 54 8.47 -6.74 28.09
CA LEU A 54 8.73 -6.85 26.64
C LEU A 54 7.85 -5.89 25.83
N GLN A 55 6.60 -5.68 26.23
CA GLN A 55 5.72 -4.70 25.59
C GLN A 55 6.21 -3.27 25.81
N ALA A 56 6.58 -2.92 27.05
CA ALA A 56 7.12 -1.60 27.38
C ALA A 56 8.42 -1.33 26.61
N GLN A 57 9.29 -2.33 26.48
CA GLN A 57 10.52 -2.23 25.70
C GLN A 57 10.22 -1.98 24.21
N ARG A 58 9.31 -2.76 23.61
CA ARG A 58 8.88 -2.55 22.21
C ARG A 58 8.26 -1.18 21.98
N GLU A 59 7.50 -0.67 22.94
CA GLU A 59 6.93 0.67 22.86
C GLU A 59 8.00 1.75 22.97
N SER A 60 9.00 1.56 23.84
CA SER A 60 10.16 2.45 23.93
C SER A 60 10.98 2.46 22.63
N ASP A 61 11.19 1.29 22.01
CA ASP A 61 11.88 1.17 20.72
C ASP A 61 11.09 1.88 19.62
N ARG A 62 9.77 1.68 19.57
CA ARG A 62 8.89 2.38 18.62
C ARG A 62 8.90 3.88 18.82
N ALA A 63 8.93 4.35 20.08
CA ALA A 63 9.02 5.77 20.39
C ALA A 63 10.38 6.34 19.94
N ALA A 64 11.48 5.63 20.21
CA ALA A 64 12.81 6.01 19.75
C ALA A 64 12.90 6.08 18.22
N LEU A 65 12.32 5.10 17.50
CA LEU A 65 12.24 5.11 16.04
C LEU A 65 11.42 6.30 15.53
N LYS A 66 10.28 6.62 16.14
CA LYS A 66 9.47 7.79 15.77
C LYS A 66 10.21 9.10 16.01
N ILE A 67 10.94 9.21 17.10
CA ILE A 67 11.76 10.40 17.40
C ILE A 67 12.88 10.52 16.35
N ALA A 68 13.56 9.43 16.02
CA ALA A 68 14.60 9.41 14.99
C ALA A 68 14.04 9.78 13.61
N GLU A 69 12.87 9.23 13.24
CA GLU A 69 12.17 9.60 12.01
C GLU A 69 11.74 11.07 12.00
N ALA A 70 11.23 11.58 13.11
CA ALA A 70 10.85 12.99 13.26
C ALA A 70 12.07 13.91 13.16
N GLN A 71 13.22 13.52 13.74
CA GLN A 71 14.48 14.25 13.61
C GLN A 71 15.02 14.19 12.18
N LEU A 72 14.94 13.04 11.50
CA LEU A 72 15.31 12.92 10.08
C LEU A 72 14.39 13.75 9.18
N LYS A 73 13.09 13.77 9.46
CA LYS A 73 12.12 14.63 8.77
C LYS A 73 12.40 16.10 9.04
N ALA A 74 12.60 16.51 10.29
CA ALA A 74 12.97 17.88 10.64
C ALA A 74 14.32 18.30 10.06
N ALA A 75 15.30 17.40 9.96
CA ALA A 75 16.58 17.69 9.29
C ALA A 75 16.42 17.76 7.77
N ARG A 76 15.55 16.94 7.17
CA ARG A 76 15.22 17.00 5.73
C ARG A 76 14.43 18.26 5.41
N GLU A 77 13.41 18.57 6.19
CA GLU A 77 12.63 19.80 6.10
C GLU A 77 13.52 21.01 6.38
N GLY A 78 14.40 20.98 7.38
CA GLY A 78 15.39 22.03 7.60
C GLY A 78 16.38 22.18 6.43
N LYS A 79 16.72 21.10 5.73
CA LYS A 79 17.54 21.13 4.50
C LYS A 79 16.75 21.65 3.29
N LEU A 80 15.49 21.26 3.13
CA LEU A 80 14.60 21.63 2.01
C LEU A 80 14.03 23.05 2.18
N LEU A 81 13.70 23.43 3.40
CA LEU A 81 13.18 24.73 3.82
C LEU A 81 14.29 25.66 4.31
N SER A 82 15.55 25.30 4.12
CA SER A 82 16.65 26.25 4.38
C SER A 82 16.46 27.46 3.46
N PRO A 83 16.42 28.69 4.01
CA PRO A 83 16.14 29.89 3.23
C PRO A 83 17.17 30.10 2.11
N THR A 84 18.41 29.63 2.32
CA THR A 84 19.47 29.64 1.31
C THR A 84 19.19 28.68 0.15
N ARG A 85 18.67 27.47 0.40
CA ARG A 85 18.33 26.53 -0.68
C ARG A 85 17.06 26.93 -1.42
N ILE A 86 16.02 27.42 -0.73
CA ILE A 86 14.84 27.98 -1.39
C ILE A 86 15.24 29.14 -2.30
N ARG A 87 16.07 30.08 -1.83
CA ARG A 87 16.59 31.18 -2.66
C ARG A 87 17.40 30.67 -3.85
N ARG A 88 18.24 29.65 -3.68
CA ARG A 88 18.99 29.01 -4.78
C ARG A 88 18.07 28.31 -5.79
N VAL A 89 17.08 27.56 -5.34
CA VAL A 89 16.12 26.88 -6.22
C VAL A 89 15.29 27.90 -6.99
N LEU A 90 14.77 28.94 -6.32
CA LEU A 90 14.00 30.01 -6.97
C LEU A 90 14.83 30.81 -7.98
N THR A 91 16.09 31.11 -7.67
CA THR A 91 16.98 31.82 -8.61
C THR A 91 17.32 30.95 -9.81
N VAL A 92 17.69 29.69 -9.58
CA VAL A 92 17.98 28.72 -10.66
C VAL A 92 16.74 28.47 -11.51
N SER A 93 15.57 28.25 -10.90
CA SER A 93 14.33 28.05 -11.63
C SER A 93 13.92 29.29 -12.41
N ARG A 94 14.12 30.50 -11.88
CA ARG A 94 13.80 31.76 -12.56
C ARG A 94 14.72 32.04 -13.74
N LEU A 95 15.98 31.59 -13.68
CA LEU A 95 16.93 31.66 -14.79
C LEU A 95 16.64 30.60 -15.87
N LEU A 96 16.24 29.39 -15.48
CA LEU A 96 15.93 28.29 -16.41
C LEU A 96 14.52 28.36 -17.00
N ALA A 97 13.57 28.99 -16.30
CA ALA A 97 12.19 29.16 -16.73
C ALA A 97 12.03 29.66 -18.18
N PRO A 98 12.69 30.75 -18.63
CA PRO A 98 12.50 31.25 -20.00
C PRO A 98 12.94 30.27 -21.09
N ILE A 99 13.80 29.29 -20.78
CA ILE A 99 14.27 28.29 -21.74
C ILE A 99 13.43 27.01 -21.63
N LEU A 100 13.11 26.58 -20.41
CA LEU A 100 12.31 25.37 -20.19
C LEU A 100 10.86 25.52 -20.65
N VAL A 101 10.24 26.68 -20.41
CA VAL A 101 8.85 26.94 -20.80
C VAL A 101 8.62 26.72 -22.30
N PRO A 102 9.38 27.33 -23.23
CA PRO A 102 9.18 27.11 -24.66
C PRO A 102 9.54 25.68 -25.09
N LEU A 103 10.50 25.01 -24.45
CA LEU A 103 10.84 23.61 -24.76
C LEU A 103 9.71 22.65 -24.37
N VAL A 104 9.15 22.80 -23.18
CA VAL A 104 8.00 21.99 -22.72
C VAL A 104 6.79 22.25 -23.61
N TYR A 105 6.54 23.52 -23.95
CA TYR A 105 5.45 23.87 -24.87
C TYR A 105 5.63 23.22 -26.25
N ARG A 106 6.85 23.28 -26.81
CA ARG A 106 7.18 22.63 -28.09
C ARG A 106 7.02 21.11 -28.03
N ALA A 107 7.48 20.48 -26.94
CA ALA A 107 7.30 19.04 -26.74
C ALA A 107 5.82 18.66 -26.63
N ALA A 108 5.03 19.45 -25.88
CA ALA A 108 3.59 19.24 -25.75
C ALA A 108 2.88 19.37 -27.11
N MET A 109 3.23 20.37 -27.91
CA MET A 109 2.65 20.56 -29.25
C MET A 109 3.08 19.49 -30.24
N ALA A 110 4.34 19.02 -30.19
CA ALA A 110 4.79 17.91 -31.00
C ALA A 110 4.06 16.60 -30.65
N ALA A 111 3.89 16.32 -29.36
CA ALA A 111 3.13 15.16 -28.90
C ALA A 111 1.65 15.26 -29.33
N ARG A 112 1.05 16.44 -29.25
CA ARG A 112 -0.31 16.69 -29.74
C ARG A 112 -0.41 16.45 -31.25
N GLY A 113 0.53 16.95 -32.03
CA GLY A 113 0.60 16.74 -33.47
C GLY A 113 0.69 15.25 -33.84
N LEU A 114 1.49 14.46 -33.13
CA LEU A 114 1.57 13.01 -33.36
C LEU A 114 0.23 12.29 -33.10
N ILE A 115 -0.51 12.73 -32.08
CA ILE A 115 -1.85 12.18 -31.79
C ILE A 115 -2.82 12.52 -32.92
N ASP A 116 -2.79 13.76 -33.40
CA ASP A 116 -3.66 14.22 -34.48
C ASP A 116 -3.29 13.55 -35.82
N GLN A 117 -2.01 13.33 -36.12
CA GLN A 117 -1.54 12.57 -37.29
C GLN A 117 -2.09 11.14 -37.28
N ARG A 118 -1.91 10.42 -36.16
CA ARG A 118 -2.45 9.05 -36.01
C ARG A 118 -3.97 9.00 -36.14
N ARG A 119 -4.66 10.08 -35.77
CA ARG A 119 -6.12 10.19 -35.93
C ARG A 119 -6.51 10.41 -37.39
N ALA A 120 -5.78 11.25 -38.12
CA ALA A 120 -5.92 11.44 -39.56
C ALA A 120 -5.70 10.12 -40.32
N ASP A 121 -4.61 9.41 -40.02
CA ASP A 121 -4.24 8.17 -40.71
C ASP A 121 -5.32 7.08 -40.55
N ARG A 122 -5.91 6.97 -39.34
CA ARG A 122 -7.02 6.04 -39.08
C ARG A 122 -8.32 6.40 -39.82
N LEU A 123 -8.47 7.67 -40.20
CA LEU A 123 -9.63 8.19 -40.91
C LEU A 123 -9.36 8.32 -42.42
N GLY A 124 -8.11 8.21 -42.88
CA GLY A 124 -7.71 8.30 -44.28
C GLY A 124 -7.78 9.72 -44.86
N ILE A 125 -7.72 10.75 -44.00
CA ILE A 125 -7.99 12.15 -44.36
C ILE A 125 -6.77 13.01 -44.06
N PRO A 126 -6.46 14.00 -44.92
CA PRO A 126 -5.36 14.93 -44.66
C PRO A 126 -5.50 15.66 -43.33
N LEU A 127 -4.38 15.82 -42.61
CA LEU A 127 -4.30 16.46 -41.29
C LEU A 127 -5.01 17.81 -41.19
N ALA A 128 -4.95 18.62 -42.25
CA ALA A 128 -5.58 19.94 -42.30
C ALA A 128 -7.12 19.89 -42.18
N GLN A 129 -7.75 18.74 -42.44
CA GLN A 129 -9.21 18.59 -42.42
C GLN A 129 -9.75 17.89 -41.16
N ILE A 130 -8.89 17.40 -40.26
CA ILE A 130 -9.31 16.76 -39.00
C ILE A 130 -10.19 17.69 -38.17
N GLY A 131 -9.91 18.99 -38.15
CA GLY A 131 -10.72 19.98 -37.43
C GLY A 131 -12.15 20.13 -37.97
N ARG A 132 -12.35 19.89 -39.28
CA ARG A 132 -13.67 19.95 -39.94
C ARG A 132 -14.54 18.74 -39.60
N PHE A 133 -13.91 17.60 -39.32
CA PHE A 133 -14.58 16.38 -38.92
C PHE A 133 -14.38 16.15 -37.41
N SER A 134 -14.98 17.02 -36.61
CA SER A 134 -15.07 16.88 -35.15
C SER A 134 -16.52 16.73 -34.70
N GLY A 135 -16.77 15.95 -33.63
CA GLY A 135 -18.11 15.70 -33.07
C GLY A 135 -18.69 14.30 -33.33
N HIS A 136 -19.95 14.10 -32.95
CA HIS A 136 -20.68 12.84 -33.18
C HIS A 136 -20.95 12.64 -34.68
N GLY A 137 -20.70 11.43 -35.20
CA GLY A 137 -20.83 11.13 -36.64
C GLY A 137 -19.62 11.52 -37.49
N ALA A 138 -18.64 12.26 -36.95
CA ALA A 138 -17.52 12.77 -37.72
C ALA A 138 -16.66 11.69 -38.38
N ARG A 139 -16.57 10.49 -37.79
CA ARG A 139 -15.84 9.34 -38.37
C ARG A 139 -16.50 8.80 -39.64
N LEU A 140 -17.83 8.88 -39.75
CA LEU A 140 -18.56 8.44 -40.93
C LEU A 140 -18.39 9.45 -42.06
N SER A 141 -18.66 10.73 -41.78
CA SER A 141 -18.47 11.83 -42.74
C SER A 141 -17.03 11.91 -43.25
N ALA A 142 -16.07 11.66 -42.37
CA ALA A 142 -14.67 11.48 -42.69
C ALA A 142 -14.45 10.41 -43.78
N ARG A 143 -14.97 9.19 -43.57
CA ARG A 143 -14.80 8.08 -44.51
C ARG A 143 -15.50 8.31 -45.85
N VAL A 144 -16.67 8.93 -45.82
CA VAL A 144 -17.42 9.31 -47.04
C VAL A 144 -16.59 10.30 -47.86
N ALA A 145 -16.10 11.38 -47.24
CA ALA A 145 -15.22 12.34 -47.90
C ALA A 145 -13.93 11.69 -48.43
N GLY A 146 -13.35 10.74 -47.69
CA GLY A 146 -12.19 9.96 -48.14
C GLY A 146 -12.49 9.08 -49.37
N ALA A 147 -13.68 8.48 -49.44
CA ALA A 147 -14.12 7.68 -50.57
C ALA A 147 -14.41 8.54 -51.81
N GLU A 148 -15.01 9.72 -51.63
CA GLU A 148 -15.29 10.68 -52.71
C GLU A 148 -14.01 11.23 -53.37
N HIS A 149 -12.93 11.41 -52.61
CA HIS A 149 -11.64 11.87 -53.15
C HIS A 149 -10.82 10.75 -53.81
N SER A 150 -11.20 9.48 -53.65
CA SER A 150 -10.51 8.32 -54.22
C SER A 150 -10.51 8.29 -55.76
N PRO A 151 -11.64 8.51 -56.48
CA PRO A 151 -11.63 8.55 -57.95
C PRO A 151 -10.74 9.67 -58.50
N GLU A 152 -10.74 10.83 -57.85
CA GLU A 152 -9.90 11.97 -58.27
C GLU A 152 -8.41 11.71 -57.99
N ARG A 153 -8.10 11.02 -56.88
CA ARG A 153 -6.75 10.54 -56.59
C ARG A 153 -6.27 9.47 -57.58
N CYS A 154 -7.16 8.60 -58.05
CA CYS A 154 -6.84 7.62 -59.10
C CYS A 154 -6.62 8.29 -60.46
N ARG A 155 -7.44 9.29 -60.80
CA ARG A 155 -7.32 10.08 -62.05
C ARG A 155 -6.02 10.87 -62.13
N THR A 156 -5.58 11.41 -61.00
CA THR A 156 -4.29 12.14 -60.91
C THR A 156 -3.08 11.21 -60.90
N ARG A 157 -3.22 9.98 -60.38
CA ARG A 157 -2.13 8.99 -60.34
C ARG A 157 -1.92 8.25 -61.67
N ASN A 158 -2.98 8.05 -62.46
CA ASN A 158 -2.93 7.46 -63.80
C ASN A 158 -3.66 8.38 -64.82
N PRO A 159 -2.95 9.32 -65.46
CA PRO A 159 -3.54 10.20 -66.47
C PRO A 159 -3.91 9.47 -67.77
N GLU A 160 -3.34 8.29 -68.03
CA GLU A 160 -3.54 7.54 -69.28
C GLU A 160 -4.90 6.79 -69.34
N THR A 161 -5.45 6.40 -68.18
CA THR A 161 -6.77 5.74 -68.08
C THR A 161 -7.96 6.70 -68.08
N ALA A 162 -7.72 8.01 -68.18
CA ALA A 162 -8.77 9.03 -68.12
C ALA A 162 -9.41 9.35 -69.48
N LYS A 163 -9.04 8.66 -70.55
CA LYS A 163 -9.74 8.75 -71.84
C LYS A 163 -11.07 7.99 -71.74
N PRO A 164 -12.23 8.64 -71.91
CA PRO A 164 -13.51 7.94 -71.86
C PRO A 164 -13.55 6.91 -72.99
N SER A 165 -13.69 5.63 -72.64
CA SER A 165 -14.02 4.58 -73.61
C SER A 165 -15.46 4.80 -74.09
N SER A 166 -15.63 5.75 -75.00
CA SER A 166 -16.86 5.96 -75.77
C SER A 166 -16.96 4.88 -76.84
N SER A 167 -17.31 3.66 -76.44
CA SER A 167 -17.79 2.63 -77.37
C SER A 167 -18.56 1.57 -76.59
N TRP A 168 -19.81 1.86 -76.28
CA TRP A 168 -20.82 0.82 -76.12
C TRP A 168 -21.42 0.56 -77.50
N PRO A 169 -21.40 -0.67 -78.03
CA PRO A 169 -22.13 -1.00 -79.26
C PRO A 169 -23.65 -1.10 -78.96
N PRO A 170 -24.51 -0.94 -79.98
CA PRO A 170 -25.96 -0.76 -79.83
C PRO A 170 -26.68 -1.96 -79.22
#